data_AF-A0A7S1FIE5-F1
#
_entry.id   AF-A0A7S1FIE5-F1
#
_cell.length_a   1.000
_cell.length_b   1.000
_cell.length_c   1.000
_cell.angle_alpha   90.00
_cell.angle_beta   90.00
_cell.angle_gamma   90.00
#
_symmetry.space_group_name_H-M   'P 1'
#
loop_
_entity.id
_entity.type
_entity.pdbx_description
1 polymer ?
#
loop_
_entity_poly.entity_id
_entity_poly.type
_entity_poly.pdbx_seq_one_letter_code
_entity_poly.pdbx_strand_id
1 'polypeptide(L)'
;MKVMSERELVARKVVLFKAYANILTIEAQTMVKMMDTGVIPACAKDLKSYQGTDLGGDRATLYSNLSKATASLRTLLEEANFGDDDRASAFYCLEKLKPQMQAVRVLHDKVEGKMEAALYPYPNY
;
A
#
# COMPACT_ATOMS: atom_id res chain seq x y z
N MET A 1 -41.65 -7.45 2.24
CA MET A 1 -40.63 -8.15 3.06
C MET A 1 -40.08 -7.17 4.09
N LYS A 2 -40.42 -7.28 5.37
CA LYS A 2 -39.78 -6.53 6.48
C LYS A 2 -38.66 -7.41 7.03
N VAL A 3 -37.52 -7.43 6.34
CA VAL A 3 -36.40 -8.34 6.66
C VAL A 3 -35.58 -7.82 7.84
N MET A 4 -35.49 -6.50 8.04
CA MET A 4 -34.77 -5.87 9.14
C MET A 4 -35.54 -4.67 9.71
N SER A 5 -35.41 -4.45 11.01
CA SER A 5 -35.79 -3.22 11.69
C SER A 5 -34.77 -2.10 11.41
N GLU A 6 -35.17 -0.85 11.63
CA GLU A 6 -34.29 0.31 11.44
C GLU A 6 -33.02 0.22 12.32
N ARG A 7 -33.18 -0.20 13.58
CA ARG A 7 -32.08 -0.43 14.51
C ARG A 7 -31.07 -1.45 13.99
N GLU A 8 -31.55 -2.57 13.46
CA GLU A 8 -30.68 -3.60 12.89
C GLU A 8 -29.94 -3.12 11.63
N LEU A 9 -30.60 -2.32 10.80
CA LEU A 9 -30.00 -1.74 9.59
C LEU A 9 -28.86 -0.78 9.96
N VAL A 10 -29.07 0.10 10.94
CA VAL A 10 -28.04 1.01 11.45
C VAL A 10 -26.87 0.22 12.05
N ALA A 11 -27.13 -0.76 12.91
CA ALA A 11 -26.09 -1.58 13.51
C ALA A 11 -25.26 -2.32 12.45
N ARG A 12 -25.92 -2.90 11.44
CA ARG A 12 -25.24 -3.61 10.35
C ARG A 12 -24.37 -2.67 9.51
N LYS A 13 -24.84 -1.45 9.23
CA LYS A 13 -24.08 -0.43 8.50
C LYS A 13 -22.79 -0.05 9.25
N VAL A 14 -22.87 0.15 10.56
CA VAL A 14 -21.71 0.44 11.43
C VAL A 14 -20.69 -0.69 11.37
N VAL A 15 -21.13 -1.95 11.55
CA VAL A 15 -20.25 -3.13 11.49
C VAL A 15 -19.55 -3.23 10.14
N LEU A 16 -20.26 -2.97 9.04
CA LEU A 16 -19.67 -3.03 7.69
C LEU A 16 -18.62 -1.95 7.46
N PHE A 17 -18.87 -0.71 7.91
CA PHE A 17 -17.88 0.36 7.78
C PHE A 17 -16.62 0.08 8.59
N LYS A 18 -16.79 -0.36 9.84
CA LYS A 18 -15.67 -0.73 10.70
C LYS A 18 -14.84 -1.88 10.11
N ALA A 19 -15.51 -2.92 9.61
CA ALA A 19 -14.84 -4.05 8.98
C ALA A 19 -14.04 -3.60 7.75
N TYR A 20 -14.63 -2.77 6.89
CA TYR A 20 -13.96 -2.23 5.70
C TYR A 20 -12.72 -1.41 6.06
N ALA A 21 -12.85 -0.46 7.00
CA ALA A 21 -11.74 0.39 7.41
C ALA A 21 -10.60 -0.43 8.04
N ASN A 22 -10.93 -1.41 8.87
CA ASN A 22 -9.94 -2.28 9.51
C ASN A 22 -9.17 -3.13 8.50
N ILE A 23 -9.88 -3.79 7.55
CA ILE A 23 -9.23 -4.64 6.54
C ILE A 23 -8.26 -3.82 5.70
N LEU A 24 -8.71 -2.69 5.15
CA LEU A 24 -7.83 -1.85 4.31
C LEU A 24 -6.65 -1.29 5.08
N THR A 25 -6.84 -0.92 6.34
CA THR A 25 -5.73 -0.44 7.18
C THR A 25 -4.67 -1.53 7.38
N ILE A 26 -5.08 -2.76 7.69
CA ILE A 26 -4.16 -3.89 7.85
C ILE A 26 -3.43 -4.20 6.54
N GLU A 27 -4.14 -4.20 5.41
CA GLU A 27 -3.54 -4.40 4.09
C GLU A 27 -2.50 -3.31 3.77
N ALA A 28 -2.82 -2.04 4.01
CA ALA A 28 -1.91 -0.93 3.81
C ALA A 28 -0.67 -1.00 4.72
N GLN A 29 -0.85 -1.32 6.00
CA GLN A 29 0.25 -1.52 6.95
C GLN A 29 1.16 -2.67 6.50
N THR A 30 0.56 -3.77 6.05
CA THR A 30 1.30 -4.93 5.53
C THR A 30 2.07 -4.54 4.27
N MET A 31 1.46 -3.81 3.35
CA MET A 31 2.11 -3.30 2.13
C MET A 31 3.33 -2.44 2.47
N VAL A 32 3.19 -1.46 3.36
CA VAL A 32 4.32 -0.60 3.80
C VAL A 32 5.44 -1.45 4.40
N LYS A 33 5.10 -2.38 5.31
CA LYS A 33 6.07 -3.28 5.92
C LYS A 33 6.83 -4.11 4.87
N MET A 34 6.12 -4.68 3.90
CA MET A 34 6.72 -5.47 2.82
C MET A 34 7.63 -4.63 1.90
N MET A 35 7.24 -3.39 1.60
CA MET A 35 8.06 -2.47 0.82
C MET A 35 9.33 -2.07 1.57
N ASP A 36 9.22 -1.68 2.84
CA ASP A 36 10.34 -1.19 3.64
C ASP A 36 11.37 -2.28 3.97
N THR A 37 10.91 -3.49 4.26
CA THR A 37 11.79 -4.57 4.72
C THR A 37 12.29 -5.48 3.61
N GLY A 38 11.59 -5.52 2.47
CA GLY A 38 11.95 -6.37 1.33
C GLY A 38 12.34 -5.58 0.09
N VAL A 39 11.37 -4.89 -0.52
CA VAL A 39 11.51 -4.34 -1.87
C VAL A 39 12.50 -3.19 -1.93
N ILE A 40 12.39 -2.19 -1.04
CA ILE A 40 13.27 -1.02 -1.03
C ILE A 40 14.74 -1.41 -0.77
N PRO A 41 15.05 -2.30 0.19
CA PRO A 41 16.40 -2.84 0.34
C PRO A 41 16.91 -3.58 -0.91
N ALA A 42 16.05 -4.36 -1.58
CA ALA A 42 16.40 -5.05 -2.82
C ALA A 42 16.70 -4.05 -3.96
N CYS A 43 15.90 -2.99 -4.09
CA CYS A 43 16.16 -1.87 -5.01
C CYS A 43 17.54 -1.22 -4.80
N ALA A 44 17.94 -1.03 -3.54
CA ALA A 44 19.24 -0.45 -3.22
C ALA A 44 20.40 -1.38 -3.61
N LYS A 45 20.25 -2.69 -3.40
CA LYS A 45 21.24 -3.70 -3.84
C LYS A 45 21.34 -3.75 -5.36
N ASP A 46 20.20 -3.78 -6.05
CA ASP A 46 20.11 -3.80 -7.51
C ASP A 46 20.80 -2.57 -8.12
N LEU A 47 20.50 -1.36 -7.63
CA LEU A 47 21.18 -0.14 -8.10
C LEU A 47 22.69 -0.17 -7.88
N LYS A 48 23.15 -0.77 -6.78
CA LYS A 48 24.58 -0.91 -6.51
C LYS A 48 25.27 -1.80 -7.55
N SER A 49 24.62 -2.86 -8.01
CA SER A 49 25.15 -3.75 -9.05
C SER A 49 25.37 -3.06 -10.40
N TYR A 50 24.64 -1.97 -10.68
CA TYR A 50 24.78 -1.19 -11.91
C TYR A 50 25.69 0.06 -11.77
N GLN A 51 26.28 0.31 -10.61
CA GLN A 51 27.16 1.46 -10.42
C GLN A 51 28.38 1.38 -11.35
N GLY A 52 28.67 2.49 -12.04
CA GLY A 52 29.78 2.55 -13.02
C GLY A 52 29.47 1.90 -14.36
N THR A 53 28.20 1.53 -14.61
CA THR A 53 27.74 0.99 -15.90
C THR A 53 26.65 1.88 -16.49
N ASP A 54 26.51 1.86 -17.82
CA ASP A 54 25.42 2.53 -18.54
C ASP A 54 24.12 1.69 -18.59
N LEU A 55 24.11 0.52 -17.95
CA LEU A 55 22.99 -0.43 -17.96
C LEU A 55 21.91 -0.13 -16.91
N GLY A 56 22.16 0.84 -16.02
CA GLY A 56 21.24 1.23 -14.94
C GLY A 56 19.93 1.84 -15.42
N GLY A 57 19.90 2.48 -16.59
CA GLY A 57 18.69 3.04 -17.20
C GLY A 57 17.88 3.96 -16.26
N ASP A 58 16.56 3.77 -16.23
CA ASP A 58 15.60 4.54 -15.44
C ASP A 58 15.39 4.02 -14.00
N ARG A 59 16.14 3.00 -13.58
CA ARG A 59 15.96 2.33 -12.28
C ARG A 59 16.06 3.28 -11.09
N ALA A 60 17.04 4.19 -11.09
CA ALA A 60 17.24 5.11 -9.97
C ALA A 60 16.02 5.99 -9.71
N THR A 61 15.43 6.54 -10.78
CA THR A 61 14.22 7.35 -10.71
C THR A 61 13.02 6.51 -10.31
N LEU A 62 12.85 5.32 -10.90
CA LEU A 62 11.74 4.42 -10.59
C LEU A 62 11.75 4.00 -9.10
N TYR A 63 12.91 3.59 -8.59
CA TYR A 63 13.06 3.13 -7.20
C TYR A 63 12.88 4.27 -6.20
N SER A 64 13.38 5.47 -6.53
CA SER A 64 13.12 6.69 -5.76
C SER A 64 11.62 7.01 -5.70
N ASN A 65 10.91 6.89 -6.82
CA ASN A 65 9.46 7.12 -6.88
C ASN A 65 8.68 6.09 -6.04
N LEU A 66 9.05 4.80 -6.09
CA LEU A 66 8.46 3.77 -5.23
C LEU A 66 8.68 4.09 -3.74
N SER A 67 9.90 4.46 -3.36
CA SER A 67 10.22 4.83 -1.98
C SER A 67 9.39 6.03 -1.51
N LYS A 68 9.22 7.06 -2.35
CA LYS A 68 8.40 8.23 -2.03
C LYS A 68 6.92 7.87 -1.91
N ALA A 69 6.38 7.08 -2.84
CA ALA A 69 4.99 6.64 -2.80
C ALA A 69 4.70 5.80 -1.55
N THR A 70 5.64 4.94 -1.15
CA THR A 70 5.56 4.15 0.09
C THR A 70 5.59 5.06 1.33
N ALA A 71 6.45 6.08 1.34
CA ALA A 71 6.48 7.08 2.41
C ALA A 71 5.17 7.86 2.52
N SER A 72 4.58 8.29 1.39
CA SER A 72 3.27 8.94 1.38
C SER A 72 2.16 8.01 1.90
N LEU A 73 2.19 6.71 1.58
CA LEU A 73 1.25 5.74 2.14
C LEU A 73 1.41 5.62 3.67
N ARG A 74 2.66 5.62 4.16
CA ARG A 74 2.94 5.62 5.60
C ARG A 74 2.39 6.87 6.29
N THR A 75 2.59 8.05 5.71
CA THR A 75 2.03 9.29 6.26
C THR A 75 0.50 9.24 6.32
N LEU A 76 -0.18 8.76 5.27
CA LEU A 76 -1.64 8.59 5.32
C LEU A 76 -2.09 7.59 6.39
N LEU A 77 -1.30 6.55 6.68
CA LEU A 77 -1.58 5.62 7.78
C LEU A 77 -1.41 6.25 9.16
N GLU A 78 -0.43 7.13 9.32
CA GLU A 78 -0.19 7.87 10.57
C GLU A 78 -1.26 8.95 10.79
N GLU A 79 -1.71 9.61 9.73
CA GLU A 79 -2.78 10.60 9.74
C GLU A 79 -4.18 9.99 9.93
N ALA A 80 -4.31 8.68 9.68
CA ALA A 80 -5.56 7.97 9.82
C ALA A 80 -5.99 7.86 11.29
N ASN A 81 -6.63 8.92 11.80
CA ASN A 81 -7.25 8.92 13.11
C ASN A 81 -8.68 8.36 13.03
N PHE A 82 -8.78 7.04 13.09
CA PHE A 82 -10.06 6.33 13.17
C PHE A 82 -10.66 6.49 14.57
N GLY A 83 -11.23 7.66 14.84
CA GLY A 83 -12.02 7.92 16.04
C GLY A 83 -13.37 7.20 16.00
N ASP A 84 -14.34 7.71 16.76
CA ASP A 84 -15.67 7.07 16.90
C ASP A 84 -16.59 7.18 15.66
N ASP A 85 -16.11 7.73 14.54
CA ASP A 85 -16.86 7.80 13.28
C ASP A 85 -16.40 6.72 12.29
N ASP A 86 -17.04 5.56 12.36
CA ASP A 86 -16.78 4.43 11.46
C ASP A 86 -17.03 4.80 9.99
N ARG A 87 -17.99 5.68 9.70
CA ARG A 87 -18.28 6.10 8.32
C ARG A 87 -17.15 6.96 7.78
N ALA A 88 -16.74 7.99 8.51
CA ALA A 88 -15.63 8.84 8.08
C ALA A 88 -14.35 8.01 7.89
N SER A 89 -14.09 7.07 8.79
CA SER A 89 -12.99 6.11 8.70
C SER A 89 -13.03 5.29 7.41
N ALA A 90 -14.18 4.69 7.08
CA ALA A 90 -14.35 3.94 5.85
C ALA A 90 -14.16 4.80 4.59
N PHE A 91 -14.66 6.03 4.59
CA PHE A 91 -14.49 6.94 3.46
C PHE A 91 -13.04 7.42 3.30
N TYR A 92 -12.32 7.68 4.39
CA TYR A 92 -10.89 7.97 4.35
C TYR A 92 -10.11 6.81 3.71
N CYS A 93 -10.39 5.56 4.12
CA CYS A 93 -9.77 4.38 3.52
C CYS A 93 -10.07 4.28 2.01
N LEU A 94 -11.30 4.55 1.59
CA LEU A 94 -11.71 4.49 0.18
C LEU A 94 -11.07 5.61 -0.66
N GLU A 95 -11.05 6.84 -0.16
CA GLU A 95 -10.71 8.03 -0.95
C GLU A 95 -9.22 8.39 -0.88
N LYS A 96 -8.51 7.98 0.18
CA LYS A 96 -7.10 8.32 0.41
C LYS A 96 -6.22 7.08 0.40
N LEU A 97 -6.52 6.12 1.28
CA LEU A 97 -5.63 4.98 1.51
C LEU A 97 -5.57 4.06 0.29
N LYS A 98 -6.73 3.64 -0.23
CA LYS A 98 -6.83 2.71 -1.36
C LYS A 98 -6.21 3.25 -2.66
N PRO A 99 -6.45 4.51 -3.07
CA PRO A 99 -5.74 5.08 -4.23
C PRO A 99 -4.23 5.13 -4.05
N GLN A 100 -3.74 5.46 -2.85
CA GLN A 100 -2.31 5.48 -2.59
C GLN A 100 -1.70 4.07 -2.59
N MET A 101 -2.39 3.07 -2.04
CA MET A 101 -1.99 1.66 -2.15
C MET A 101 -1.89 1.22 -3.62
N GLN A 102 -2.84 1.63 -4.46
CA GLN A 102 -2.80 1.34 -5.89
C GLN A 102 -1.60 2.02 -6.58
N ALA A 103 -1.27 3.26 -6.20
CA ALA A 103 -0.10 3.96 -6.72
C ALA A 103 1.21 3.22 -6.37
N VAL A 104 1.34 2.75 -5.12
CA VAL A 104 2.46 1.91 -4.68
C VAL A 104 2.51 0.61 -5.48
N ARG A 105 1.37 -0.08 -5.66
CA ARG A 105 1.30 -1.34 -6.43
C ARG A 105 1.76 -1.16 -7.88
N VAL A 106 1.28 -0.13 -8.57
CA VAL A 106 1.65 0.14 -9.97
C VAL A 106 3.15 0.42 -10.12
N LEU A 107 3.76 1.11 -9.15
CA LEU A 107 5.21 1.33 -9.15
C LEU A 107 5.97 0.04 -8.81
N HIS A 108 5.52 -0.70 -7.81
CA HIS A 108 6.09 -1.99 -7.43
C HIS A 108 6.13 -2.97 -8.61
N ASP A 109 5.05 -3.10 -9.37
CA ASP A 109 4.97 -4.07 -10.47
C ASP A 109 5.97 -3.73 -11.59
N LYS A 110 6.25 -2.44 -11.80
CA LYS A 110 7.31 -2.00 -12.72
C LYS A 110 8.71 -2.29 -12.18
N VAL A 111 8.90 -2.19 -10.86
CA VAL A 111 10.16 -2.53 -10.19
C VAL A 111 10.43 -4.03 -10.28
N GLU A 112 9.43 -4.86 -9.99
CA GLU A 112 9.50 -6.32 -10.10
C GLU A 112 9.94 -6.76 -11.50
N GLY A 113 9.39 -6.15 -12.56
CA GLY A 113 9.78 -6.44 -13.94
C GLY A 113 11.19 -5.97 -14.38
N LYS A 114 11.89 -5.17 -13.56
CA LYS A 114 13.22 -4.60 -13.89
C LYS A 114 14.34 -5.08 -12.98
N MET A 115 14.00 -5.52 -11.77
CA MET A 115 14.94 -5.97 -10.76
C MET A 115 15.55 -7.32 -11.16
N GLU A 116 16.82 -7.52 -10.82
CA GLU A 116 17.44 -8.84 -10.94
C GLU A 116 16.63 -9.90 -10.18
N ALA A 117 16.28 -11.01 -10.84
CA ALA A 117 15.42 -12.05 -10.26
C ALA A 117 15.97 -12.63 -8.94
N ALA A 118 17.29 -12.75 -8.80
CA ALA A 118 17.92 -13.25 -7.57
C ALA A 118 17.84 -12.27 -6.38
N LEU A 119 17.59 -10.98 -6.64
CA LEU A 119 17.44 -9.95 -5.62
C LEU A 119 15.99 -9.78 -5.18
N TYR A 120 15.01 -10.24 -5.98
CA TYR A 120 13.61 -10.08 -5.66
C TYR A 120 13.23 -10.89 -4.41
N PRO A 121 12.64 -10.26 -3.36
CA PRO A 121 12.52 -10.87 -2.04
C PRO A 121 11.30 -11.80 -1.87
N TYR A 122 10.38 -11.84 -2.83
CA TYR A 122 9.12 -12.58 -2.73
C TYR A 122 8.96 -13.57 -3.89
N PRO A 123 8.14 -14.62 -3.75
CA PRO A 123 7.78 -15.46 -4.88
C PRO A 123 7.10 -14.64 -5.98
N ASN A 124 7.39 -14.96 -7.25
CA ASN A 124 6.69 -14.40 -8.39
C ASN A 124 5.38 -15.16 -8.66
N TYR A 125 4.46 -14.49 -9.34
CA TYR A 125 3.17 -15.07 -9.77
C TYR A 125 3.30 -15.90 -11.04
#